data_AF-K1ZZD0-F1
#
_entry.id   AF-K1ZZD0-F1
#
_cell.length_a   1.000
_cell.length_b   1.000
_cell.length_c   1.000
_cell.angle_alpha   90.00
_cell.angle_beta   90.00
_cell.angle_gamma   90.00
#
_symmetry.space_group_name_H-M   'P 1'
#
loop_
_entity.id
_entity.type
_entity.pdbx_description
1 polymer ?
#
loop_
_entity_poly.entity_id
_entity_poly.type
_entity_poly.pdbx_seq_one_letter_code
_entity_poly.pdbx_strand_id
1 'polypeptide(L)'
;MRITIQYEASWQNSFLDGSNNEPIPKSGRKFVGSMTNLSKRNAEGKYPNFLERQVSLDTVIGILNRLIGDQRKLYQSRQSQGYFFSEMESCVRYKNLQNKSVLNKEMIFIRNMTGSTDQNSFAGAVKSSDPIFNSDYSDELWGVLTLDFETLCQFIIQFDFSVINRKRFYPLCVLKQLNRLKKLKTIKVTSYIAQALTALQSHFSGTEYLDAKAMIKPITFYCSALYLQIGRLSQRFDLSNSLTKNGGLSGMSKRGFTPKDFMARYTSGDKKLIFGNPYLLREKRKGEGEVVSMLTKASGILEIQLDISTEKATQLKEMIEAAGVSSFYLGKKGLAYVSEIRI
;
A
#
# COMPACT_ATOMS: atom_id res chain seq x y z
N MET A 1 -9.48 43.92 -13.09
CA MET A 1 -9.00 42.89 -14.05
C MET A 1 -9.71 41.56 -13.89
N ARG A 2 -10.02 40.87 -15.00
CA ARG A 2 -10.56 39.51 -15.06
C ARG A 2 -9.74 38.63 -15.99
N ILE A 3 -9.36 37.44 -15.53
CA ILE A 3 -8.67 36.41 -16.32
C ILE A 3 -9.58 35.17 -16.37
N THR A 4 -9.92 34.74 -17.58
CA THR A 4 -10.76 33.56 -17.83
C THR A 4 -9.88 32.42 -18.30
N ILE A 5 -9.93 31.29 -17.59
CA ILE A 5 -9.18 30.07 -17.91
C ILE A 5 -10.17 28.98 -18.28
N GLN A 6 -10.01 28.38 -19.45
CA GLN A 6 -10.73 27.16 -19.81
C GLN A 6 -9.87 25.96 -19.45
N TYR A 7 -10.49 24.91 -18.93
CA TYR A 7 -9.79 23.68 -18.58
C TYR A 7 -10.61 22.43 -18.90
N GLU A 8 -9.89 21.36 -19.20
CA GLU A 8 -10.44 20.06 -19.55
C GLU A 8 -9.71 18.95 -18.80
N ALA A 9 -10.45 17.92 -18.42
CA ALA A 9 -9.92 16.66 -17.90
C ALA A 9 -9.01 16.78 -16.65
N SER A 10 -9.25 17.80 -15.82
CA SER A 10 -8.49 18.04 -14.58
C SER A 10 -8.89 17.04 -13.47
N TRP A 11 -7.89 16.43 -12.82
CA TRP A 11 -8.12 15.47 -11.74
C TRP A 11 -8.34 16.19 -10.40
N GLN A 12 -9.47 15.91 -9.77
CA GLN A 12 -9.90 16.52 -8.50
C GLN A 12 -9.56 15.64 -7.29
N ASN A 13 -8.45 14.89 -7.34
CA ASN A 13 -8.01 14.01 -6.25
C ASN A 13 -6.51 14.07 -5.97
N SER A 14 -6.13 13.89 -4.69
CA SER A 14 -4.74 13.67 -4.26
C SER A 14 -4.50 12.21 -3.85
N PHE A 15 -3.27 11.75 -4.01
CA PHE A 15 -2.84 10.40 -3.61
C PHE A 15 -1.62 10.41 -2.68
N LEU A 16 -1.22 11.62 -2.28
CA LEU A 16 -0.07 11.87 -1.42
C LEU A 16 -0.57 12.53 -0.14
N ASP A 17 0.01 12.13 0.98
CA ASP A 17 -0.15 12.83 2.26
C ASP A 17 0.75 14.08 2.33
N GLY A 18 0.69 14.77 3.47
CA GLY A 18 1.43 16.01 3.72
C GLY A 18 0.93 17.20 2.88
N SER A 19 1.74 18.25 2.79
CA SER A 19 1.42 19.46 2.04
C SER A 19 2.25 19.61 0.77
N ASN A 20 1.76 20.45 -0.16
CA ASN A 20 2.56 20.95 -1.29
C ASN A 20 3.05 22.39 -1.04
N ASN A 21 2.66 22.97 0.10
CA ASN A 21 3.02 24.33 0.51
C ASN A 21 4.23 24.36 1.47
N GLU A 22 5.02 23.29 1.48
CA GLU A 22 6.20 23.13 2.32
C GLU A 22 7.31 22.38 1.56
N PRO A 23 8.57 22.44 2.01
CA PRO A 23 9.66 21.66 1.43
C PRO A 23 9.34 20.16 1.39
N ILE A 24 9.64 19.51 0.26
CA ILE A 24 9.41 18.08 0.12
C ILE A 24 10.40 17.31 1.01
N PRO A 25 9.96 16.34 1.82
CA PRO A 25 10.86 15.50 2.62
C PRO A 25 11.89 14.76 1.76
N LYS A 26 13.07 14.43 2.31
CA LYS A 26 14.13 13.71 1.59
C LYS A 26 13.66 12.36 1.00
N SER A 27 12.78 11.65 1.72
CA SER A 27 12.19 10.38 1.27
C SER A 27 10.98 10.56 0.33
N GLY A 28 10.64 11.78 -0.04
CA GLY A 28 9.40 12.12 -0.75
C GLY A 28 8.17 12.13 0.16
N ARG A 29 7.01 12.39 -0.44
CA ARG A 29 5.71 12.30 0.25
C ARG A 29 5.18 10.87 0.20
N LYS A 30 4.44 10.45 1.23
CA LYS A 30 3.94 9.09 1.31
C LYS A 30 2.77 8.91 0.35
N PHE A 31 2.80 7.81 -0.39
CA PHE A 31 1.70 7.40 -1.23
C PHE A 31 0.58 6.73 -0.40
N VAL A 32 -0.62 7.29 -0.47
CA VAL A 32 -1.81 6.79 0.26
C VAL A 32 -2.91 6.26 -0.67
N GLY A 33 -2.65 6.19 -1.99
CA GLY A 33 -3.62 5.76 -3.00
C GLY A 33 -3.83 4.25 -3.17
N SER A 34 -3.14 3.41 -2.39
CA SER A 34 -3.37 1.95 -2.44
C SER A 34 -4.75 1.59 -1.89
N MET A 35 -5.45 0.60 -2.46
CA MET A 35 -6.78 0.17 -1.99
C MET A 35 -6.84 -0.07 -0.47
N THR A 36 -5.82 -0.72 0.11
CA THR A 36 -5.74 -0.93 1.58
C THR A 36 -5.68 0.37 2.36
N ASN A 37 -4.95 1.39 1.89
CA ASN A 37 -4.90 2.69 2.55
C ASN A 37 -6.20 3.48 2.34
N LEU A 38 -6.82 3.41 1.17
CA LEU A 38 -8.10 4.05 0.90
C LEU A 38 -9.21 3.52 1.80
N SER A 39 -9.23 2.22 2.08
CA SER A 39 -10.23 1.58 2.95
C SER A 39 -10.03 1.81 4.46
N LYS A 40 -8.95 2.49 4.89
CA LYS A 40 -8.72 2.77 6.31
C LYS A 40 -9.68 3.86 6.78
N ARG A 41 -10.39 3.56 7.87
CA ARG A 41 -11.22 4.54 8.59
C ARG A 41 -10.42 5.21 9.71
N ASN A 42 -10.71 6.47 9.97
CA ASN A 42 -10.26 7.16 11.18
C ASN A 42 -11.23 6.91 12.36
N ALA A 43 -10.96 7.52 13.53
CA ALA A 43 -11.78 7.36 14.73
C ALA A 43 -13.24 7.80 14.52
N GLU A 44 -13.47 8.77 13.64
CA GLU A 44 -14.80 9.26 13.27
C GLU A 44 -15.47 8.44 12.15
N GLY A 45 -14.87 7.32 11.73
CA GLY A 45 -15.42 6.43 10.71
C GLY A 45 -15.29 6.93 9.26
N LYS A 46 -14.56 8.03 9.01
CA LYS A 46 -14.31 8.61 7.68
C LYS A 46 -13.08 8.00 7.01
N TYR A 47 -12.92 8.17 5.70
CA TYR A 47 -11.77 7.70 4.92
C TYR A 47 -10.78 8.83 4.64
N PRO A 48 -9.83 9.13 5.56
CA PRO A 48 -8.94 10.28 5.43
C PRO A 48 -8.02 10.21 4.20
N ASN A 49 -7.81 9.02 3.61
CA ASN A 49 -6.92 8.82 2.47
C ASN A 49 -7.64 8.96 1.12
N PHE A 50 -8.98 9.04 1.10
CA PHE A 50 -9.71 9.37 -0.12
C PHE A 50 -9.80 10.90 -0.25
N LEU A 51 -8.75 11.49 -0.82
CA LEU A 51 -8.56 12.94 -0.84
C LEU A 51 -9.21 13.55 -2.08
N GLU A 52 -10.40 14.12 -1.93
CA GLU A 52 -10.99 15.01 -2.93
C GLU A 52 -10.39 16.42 -2.81
N ARG A 53 -10.18 17.06 -3.96
CA ARG A 53 -9.60 18.40 -4.06
C ARG A 53 -10.51 19.27 -4.89
N GLN A 54 -10.64 20.53 -4.48
CA GLN A 54 -11.32 21.57 -5.24
C GLN A 54 -10.32 22.70 -5.52
N VAL A 55 -10.66 23.57 -6.46
CA VAL A 55 -9.88 24.79 -6.72
C VAL A 55 -9.91 25.66 -5.46
N SER A 56 -8.73 25.86 -4.88
CA SER A 56 -8.48 26.72 -3.73
C SER A 56 -7.82 28.03 -4.15
N LEU A 57 -7.75 29.01 -3.25
CA LEU A 57 -6.95 30.22 -3.46
C LEU A 57 -5.49 29.89 -3.83
N ASP A 58 -4.85 28.95 -3.13
CA ASP A 58 -3.50 28.47 -3.48
C ASP A 58 -3.40 27.95 -4.92
N THR A 59 -4.44 27.29 -5.41
CA THR A 59 -4.49 26.83 -6.81
C THR A 59 -4.48 28.02 -7.76
N VAL A 60 -5.31 29.03 -7.47
CA VAL A 60 -5.43 30.26 -8.28
C VAL A 60 -4.13 31.07 -8.27
N ILE A 61 -3.57 31.33 -7.09
CA ILE A 61 -2.32 32.09 -6.95
C ILE A 61 -1.16 31.33 -7.61
N GLY A 62 -1.11 30.00 -7.49
CA GLY A 62 -0.13 29.19 -8.20
C GLY A 62 -0.22 29.34 -9.73
N ILE A 63 -1.42 29.46 -10.28
CA ILE A 63 -1.62 29.75 -11.70
C ILE A 63 -1.15 31.15 -12.05
N LEU A 64 -1.52 32.17 -11.27
CA LEU A 64 -1.08 33.55 -11.53
C LEU A 64 0.45 33.67 -11.54
N ASN A 65 1.14 33.03 -10.59
CA ASN A 65 2.59 32.91 -10.58
C ASN A 65 3.13 32.20 -11.82
N ARG A 66 2.49 31.09 -12.22
CA ARG A 66 2.87 30.35 -13.42
C ARG A 66 2.72 31.19 -14.69
N LEU A 67 1.66 32.00 -14.79
CA LEU A 67 1.36 32.85 -15.95
C LEU A 67 2.37 33.99 -16.13
N ILE A 68 2.91 34.54 -15.05
CA ILE A 68 4.01 35.52 -15.11
C ILE A 68 5.41 34.86 -15.21
N GLY A 69 5.46 33.54 -15.39
CA GLY A 69 6.71 32.81 -15.62
C GLY A 69 7.49 32.39 -14.38
N ASP A 70 6.95 32.50 -13.15
CA ASP A 70 7.66 32.05 -11.95
C ASP A 70 7.87 30.52 -11.99
N GLN A 71 9.14 30.10 -11.88
CA GLN A 71 9.56 28.70 -11.92
C GLN A 71 9.68 28.09 -10.51
N ARG A 72 9.56 28.89 -9.46
CA ARG A 72 9.62 28.43 -8.08
C ARG A 72 8.29 27.78 -7.69
N LYS A 73 8.30 27.00 -6.61
CA LYS A 73 7.05 26.54 -6.01
C LYS A 73 6.37 27.70 -5.32
N LEU A 74 5.04 27.70 -5.31
CA LEU A 74 4.24 28.77 -4.69
C LEU A 74 4.70 29.14 -3.27
N TYR A 75 4.99 28.15 -2.41
CA TYR A 75 5.45 28.44 -1.05
C TYR A 75 6.80 29.18 -1.00
N GLN A 76 7.68 28.93 -1.97
CA GLN A 76 8.97 29.63 -2.09
C GLN A 76 8.76 31.04 -2.63
N SER A 77 7.86 31.22 -3.60
CA SER A 77 7.48 32.55 -4.11
C SER A 77 6.94 33.43 -3.00
N ARG A 78 6.03 32.91 -2.16
CA ARG A 78 5.47 33.63 -1.00
C ARG A 78 6.51 34.02 0.07
N GLN A 79 7.63 33.32 0.15
CA GLN A 79 8.72 33.62 1.08
C GLN A 79 9.75 34.62 0.52
N SER A 80 9.62 35.00 -0.76
CA SER A 80 10.54 35.91 -1.44
C SER A 80 10.28 37.36 -1.03
N GLN A 81 11.35 38.12 -0.75
CA GLN A 81 11.25 39.53 -0.33
C GLN A 81 10.51 40.43 -1.35
N GLY A 82 10.67 40.15 -2.64
CA GLY A 82 9.98 40.87 -3.74
C GLY A 82 8.83 40.07 -4.37
N TYR A 83 8.05 39.34 -3.58
CA TYR A 83 6.95 38.54 -4.12
C TYR A 83 5.86 39.43 -4.76
N PHE A 84 5.71 39.35 -6.08
CA PHE A 84 4.83 40.24 -6.84
C PHE A 84 3.37 40.29 -6.35
N PHE A 85 2.81 39.15 -5.93
CA PHE A 85 1.42 39.07 -5.50
C PHE A 85 1.22 39.28 -3.98
N SER A 86 2.26 39.61 -3.21
CA SER A 86 2.20 39.71 -1.73
C SER A 86 1.02 40.54 -1.22
N GLU A 87 0.79 41.70 -1.83
CA GLU A 87 -0.27 42.65 -1.46
C GLU A 87 -1.57 42.42 -2.26
N MET A 88 -1.52 41.60 -3.32
CA MET A 88 -2.66 41.37 -4.21
C MET A 88 -3.42 40.08 -3.90
N GLU A 89 -2.85 39.11 -3.18
CA GLU A 89 -3.52 37.83 -2.90
C GLU A 89 -4.88 38.02 -2.20
N SER A 90 -5.00 39.02 -1.33
CA SER A 90 -6.25 39.36 -0.63
C SER A 90 -7.33 39.94 -1.54
N CYS A 91 -6.93 40.54 -2.67
CA CYS A 91 -7.83 41.11 -3.68
C CYS A 91 -8.26 40.09 -4.75
N VAL A 92 -7.75 38.85 -4.70
CA VAL A 92 -8.09 37.80 -5.65
C VAL A 92 -9.39 37.11 -5.24
N ARG A 93 -10.38 37.18 -6.12
CA ARG A 93 -11.61 36.38 -6.06
C ARG A 93 -11.65 35.44 -7.25
N TYR A 94 -12.31 34.30 -7.10
CA TYR A 94 -12.44 33.37 -8.21
C TYR A 94 -13.77 32.63 -8.18
N LYS A 95 -14.24 32.26 -9.38
CA LYS A 95 -15.43 31.44 -9.58
C LYS A 95 -15.06 30.25 -10.45
N ASN A 96 -15.18 29.06 -9.90
CA ASN A 96 -15.01 27.82 -10.65
C ASN A 96 -16.35 27.39 -11.24
N LEU A 97 -16.58 27.72 -12.50
CA LEU A 97 -17.73 27.32 -13.30
C LEU A 97 -17.48 25.93 -13.88
N GLN A 98 -17.57 24.91 -13.02
CA GLN A 98 -17.52 23.52 -13.45
C GLN A 98 -18.69 23.22 -14.37
N ASN A 99 -18.40 22.59 -15.51
CA ASN A 99 -19.46 22.06 -16.35
C ASN A 99 -20.03 20.81 -15.68
N LYS A 100 -21.17 20.96 -14.99
CA LYS A 100 -21.82 19.87 -14.26
C LYS A 100 -22.19 18.69 -15.15
N SER A 101 -22.42 18.90 -16.46
CA SER A 101 -22.68 17.81 -17.41
C SER A 101 -21.43 17.00 -17.78
N VAL A 102 -20.23 17.46 -17.40
CA VAL A 102 -18.93 16.85 -17.72
C VAL A 102 -18.16 16.46 -16.44
N LEU A 103 -18.81 16.48 -15.27
CA LEU A 103 -18.22 15.96 -14.04
C LEU A 103 -18.27 14.43 -14.08
N ASN A 104 -17.15 13.83 -14.48
CA ASN A 104 -17.05 12.40 -14.69
C ASN A 104 -16.44 11.72 -13.47
N LYS A 105 -17.07 10.62 -13.03
CA LYS A 105 -16.51 9.70 -12.04
C LYS A 105 -15.89 8.54 -12.81
N GLU A 106 -14.57 8.41 -12.73
CA GLU A 106 -13.83 7.44 -13.54
C GLU A 106 -12.91 6.57 -12.69
N MET A 107 -12.90 5.27 -12.99
CA MET A 107 -11.89 4.36 -12.45
C MET A 107 -10.60 4.51 -13.26
N ILE A 108 -9.55 4.98 -12.61
CA ILE A 108 -8.22 5.07 -13.20
C ILE A 108 -7.26 4.11 -12.52
N PHE A 109 -6.32 3.55 -13.28
CA PHE A 109 -5.24 2.77 -12.71
C PHE A 109 -4.08 3.70 -12.30
N ILE A 110 -3.82 3.82 -11.00
CA ILE A 110 -2.70 4.63 -10.50
C ILE A 110 -1.51 3.74 -10.14
N ARG A 111 -0.31 4.26 -10.42
CA ARG A 111 0.95 3.55 -10.12
C ARG A 111 1.27 3.63 -8.63
N ASN A 112 1.77 2.52 -8.09
CA ASN A 112 2.34 2.47 -6.76
C ASN A 112 3.87 2.37 -6.86
N MET A 113 4.56 3.41 -6.41
CA MET A 113 6.03 3.51 -6.47
C MET A 113 6.71 3.13 -5.14
N THR A 114 5.97 2.66 -4.13
CA THR A 114 6.54 2.32 -2.81
C THR A 114 7.34 1.00 -2.79
N GLY A 115 7.36 0.24 -3.88
CA GLY A 115 8.01 -1.08 -3.92
C GLY A 115 7.27 -2.16 -3.13
N SER A 116 5.96 -1.97 -2.85
CA SER A 116 5.16 -2.98 -2.15
C SER A 116 5.11 -4.30 -2.93
N THR A 117 5.18 -5.41 -2.21
CA THR A 117 5.13 -6.76 -2.77
C THR A 117 3.77 -7.41 -2.52
N ASP A 118 3.30 -8.16 -3.52
CA ASP A 118 2.08 -8.94 -3.43
C ASP A 118 2.22 -10.03 -2.36
N GLN A 119 1.17 -10.24 -1.56
CA GLN A 119 1.21 -11.17 -0.44
C GLN A 119 1.05 -12.64 -0.85
N ASN A 120 0.43 -12.89 -2.00
CA ASN A 120 0.02 -14.23 -2.45
C ASN A 120 0.60 -14.62 -3.82
N SER A 121 1.35 -13.72 -4.46
CA SER A 121 1.94 -13.93 -5.79
C SER A 121 3.47 -13.98 -5.73
N PHE A 122 4.07 -14.60 -6.74
CA PHE A 122 5.52 -14.69 -6.91
C PHE A 122 5.91 -14.45 -8.38
N ALA A 123 7.21 -14.32 -8.66
CA ALA A 123 7.73 -14.16 -10.02
C ALA A 123 8.84 -15.18 -10.30
N GLY A 124 9.00 -15.53 -11.58
CA GLY A 124 9.97 -16.53 -12.03
C GLY A 124 9.48 -17.98 -11.90
N ALA A 125 10.39 -18.92 -12.18
CA ALA A 125 10.13 -20.35 -12.15
C ALA A 125 10.24 -20.92 -10.74
N VAL A 126 9.44 -21.95 -10.42
CA VAL A 126 9.49 -22.65 -9.14
C VAL A 126 10.70 -23.59 -9.08
N LYS A 127 11.49 -23.49 -8.00
CA LYS A 127 12.68 -24.30 -7.74
C LYS A 127 12.30 -25.62 -7.07
N SER A 128 11.69 -26.54 -7.82
CA SER A 128 11.29 -27.85 -7.28
C SER A 128 12.48 -28.75 -6.89
N SER A 129 13.67 -28.45 -7.40
CA SER A 129 14.93 -29.16 -7.10
C SER A 129 15.70 -28.60 -5.89
N ASP A 130 15.14 -27.64 -5.14
CA ASP A 130 15.81 -27.10 -3.96
C ASP A 130 16.09 -28.21 -2.92
N PRO A 131 17.28 -28.25 -2.29
CA PRO A 131 17.68 -29.34 -1.40
C PRO A 131 16.69 -29.65 -0.28
N ILE A 132 15.96 -28.65 0.23
CA ILE A 132 14.99 -28.85 1.32
C ILE A 132 13.82 -29.75 0.92
N PHE A 133 13.60 -29.99 -0.39
CA PHE A 133 12.54 -30.85 -0.91
C PHE A 133 13.05 -32.17 -1.53
N ASN A 134 14.37 -32.34 -1.66
CA ASN A 134 14.96 -33.49 -2.36
C ASN A 134 16.07 -34.20 -1.57
N SER A 135 16.34 -33.79 -0.33
CA SER A 135 17.27 -34.49 0.58
C SER A 135 16.56 -35.60 1.35
N ASP A 136 17.31 -36.54 1.92
CA ASP A 136 16.79 -37.70 2.65
C ASP A 136 15.89 -37.34 3.85
N TYR A 137 16.12 -36.18 4.47
CA TYR A 137 15.29 -35.68 5.57
C TYR A 137 14.01 -34.96 5.13
N SER A 138 13.81 -34.71 3.83
CA SER A 138 12.72 -33.88 3.31
C SER A 138 11.35 -34.41 3.72
N ASP A 139 11.16 -35.73 3.62
CA ASP A 139 9.88 -36.37 3.95
C ASP A 139 9.60 -36.33 5.45
N GLU A 140 10.62 -36.53 6.29
CA GLU A 140 10.51 -36.40 7.76
C GLU A 140 10.21 -34.94 8.17
N LEU A 141 10.81 -33.95 7.49
CA LEU A 141 10.61 -32.54 7.79
C LEU A 141 9.20 -32.08 7.40
N TRP A 142 8.86 -32.18 6.12
CA TRP A 142 7.59 -31.65 5.61
C TRP A 142 6.41 -32.55 5.96
N GLY A 143 6.65 -33.82 6.29
CA GLY A 143 5.66 -34.76 6.78
C GLY A 143 4.91 -34.28 8.02
N VAL A 144 5.55 -33.46 8.86
CA VAL A 144 4.93 -32.83 10.04
C VAL A 144 3.67 -32.04 9.66
N LEU A 145 3.65 -31.40 8.49
CA LEU A 145 2.51 -30.63 8.01
C LEU A 145 1.30 -31.51 7.62
N THR A 146 1.47 -32.83 7.55
CA THR A 146 0.41 -33.76 7.14
C THR A 146 -0.26 -34.48 8.30
N LEU A 147 0.32 -34.41 9.50
CA LEU A 147 -0.28 -34.94 10.71
C LEU A 147 -1.62 -34.25 10.96
N ASP A 148 -2.58 -34.96 11.54
CA ASP A 148 -3.73 -34.30 12.16
C ASP A 148 -3.30 -33.61 13.46
N PHE A 149 -4.20 -32.82 14.05
CA PHE A 149 -3.83 -31.99 15.20
C PHE A 149 -3.55 -32.80 16.47
N GLU A 150 -4.19 -33.95 16.66
CA GLU A 150 -3.95 -34.81 17.83
C GLU A 150 -2.59 -35.50 17.72
N THR A 151 -2.31 -36.09 16.55
CA THR A 151 -1.01 -36.69 16.23
C THR A 151 0.12 -35.67 16.28
N LEU A 152 -0.14 -34.42 15.86
CA LEU A 152 0.83 -33.32 16.01
C LEU A 152 1.16 -33.03 17.47
N CYS A 153 0.17 -33.04 18.37
CA CYS A 153 0.40 -32.86 19.81
C CYS A 153 1.28 -33.99 20.37
N GLN A 154 1.03 -35.24 19.96
CA GLN A 154 1.87 -36.39 20.34
C GLN A 154 3.31 -36.21 19.83
N PHE A 155 3.48 -35.83 18.56
CA PHE A 155 4.77 -35.53 17.96
C PHE A 155 5.56 -34.46 18.74
N ILE A 156 4.87 -33.43 19.23
CA ILE A 156 5.49 -32.34 20.02
C ILE A 156 6.02 -32.89 21.35
N ILE A 157 5.27 -33.76 22.02
CA ILE A 157 5.57 -34.28 23.36
C ILE A 157 6.64 -35.38 23.29
N GLN A 158 6.57 -36.26 22.29
CA GLN A 158 7.44 -37.42 22.14
C GLN A 158 8.65 -37.10 21.25
N PHE A 159 9.85 -37.20 21.81
CA PHE A 159 11.09 -36.86 21.10
C PHE A 159 11.42 -37.85 19.98
N ASP A 160 11.12 -39.14 20.20
CA ASP A 160 11.36 -40.28 19.32
C ASP A 160 10.25 -40.52 18.29
N PHE A 161 9.24 -39.64 18.24
CA PHE A 161 8.15 -39.75 17.28
C PHE A 161 8.69 -39.71 15.85
N SER A 162 8.46 -40.80 15.11
CA SER A 162 8.89 -40.93 13.72
C SER A 162 7.82 -40.44 12.75
N VAL A 163 8.16 -39.43 11.95
CA VAL A 163 7.27 -38.90 10.91
C VAL A 163 7.43 -39.73 9.65
N ILE A 164 6.50 -40.65 9.42
CA ILE A 164 6.49 -41.48 8.21
C ILE A 164 5.59 -40.82 7.17
N ASN A 165 6.16 -40.43 6.03
CA ASN A 165 5.42 -39.93 4.88
C ASN A 165 5.87 -40.61 3.58
N ARG A 166 4.94 -40.75 2.63
CA ARG A 166 5.22 -41.26 1.27
C ARG A 166 4.92 -40.22 0.20
N LYS A 167 4.58 -38.99 0.58
CA LYS A 167 4.24 -37.90 -0.34
C LYS A 167 5.50 -37.13 -0.68
N ARG A 168 5.70 -36.90 -1.98
CA ARG A 168 6.72 -35.97 -2.45
C ARG A 168 6.33 -34.53 -2.16
N PHE A 169 7.22 -33.80 -1.52
CA PHE A 169 7.06 -32.37 -1.24
C PHE A 169 7.74 -31.52 -2.31
N TYR A 170 7.14 -30.37 -2.61
CA TYR A 170 7.68 -29.31 -3.45
C TYR A 170 7.02 -27.97 -3.04
N PRO A 171 7.56 -26.81 -3.44
CA PRO A 171 7.17 -25.52 -2.87
C PRO A 171 5.65 -25.26 -2.88
N LEU A 172 4.97 -25.53 -4.01
CA LEU A 172 3.54 -25.23 -4.14
C LEU A 172 2.66 -26.15 -3.28
N CYS A 173 3.00 -27.44 -3.13
CA CYS A 173 2.20 -28.33 -2.31
C CYS A 173 2.35 -28.01 -0.82
N VAL A 174 3.56 -27.65 -0.38
CA VAL A 174 3.82 -27.18 0.99
C VAL A 174 3.05 -25.89 1.24
N LEU A 175 3.14 -24.91 0.34
CA LEU A 175 2.41 -23.65 0.48
C LEU A 175 0.88 -23.87 0.50
N LYS A 176 0.36 -24.75 -0.35
CA LYS A 176 -1.06 -25.13 -0.36
C LYS A 176 -1.48 -25.75 0.97
N GLN A 177 -0.66 -26.63 1.53
CA GLN A 177 -0.92 -27.26 2.82
C GLN A 177 -0.89 -26.24 3.97
N LEU A 178 0.12 -25.37 4.01
CA LEU A 178 0.20 -24.28 4.99
C LEU A 178 -1.03 -23.35 4.92
N ASN A 179 -1.49 -23.01 3.71
CA ASN A 179 -2.71 -22.23 3.52
C ASN A 179 -3.97 -22.96 4.00
N ARG A 180 -4.05 -24.28 3.85
CA ARG A 180 -5.14 -25.11 4.41
C ARG A 180 -5.12 -25.06 5.94
N LEU A 181 -3.96 -25.29 6.54
CA LEU A 181 -3.78 -25.27 8.00
C LEU A 181 -4.06 -23.89 8.61
N LYS A 182 -3.71 -22.80 7.90
CA LYS A 182 -4.00 -21.42 8.32
C LYS A 182 -5.49 -21.11 8.47
N LYS A 183 -6.34 -21.82 7.71
CA LYS A 183 -7.81 -21.65 7.70
C LYS A 183 -8.53 -22.49 8.76
N LEU A 184 -7.82 -23.37 9.47
CA LEU A 184 -8.43 -24.12 10.57
C LEU A 184 -8.90 -23.17 11.68
N LYS A 185 -10.05 -23.50 12.27
CA LYS A 185 -10.62 -22.74 13.39
C LYS A 185 -9.70 -22.85 14.61
N THR A 186 -9.80 -21.86 15.49
CA THR A 186 -9.12 -21.92 16.78
C THR A 186 -9.72 -23.02 17.65
N ILE A 187 -8.89 -23.63 18.50
CA ILE A 187 -9.23 -24.80 19.32
C ILE A 187 -9.04 -24.46 20.79
N LYS A 188 -9.93 -24.97 21.65
CA LYS A 188 -9.82 -24.84 23.11
C LYS A 188 -8.65 -25.66 23.61
N VAL A 189 -8.01 -25.21 24.68
CA VAL A 189 -6.96 -25.97 25.35
C VAL A 189 -7.62 -27.10 26.16
N THR A 190 -7.46 -28.34 25.71
CA THR A 190 -7.79 -29.56 26.45
C THR A 190 -6.55 -30.11 27.16
N SER A 191 -6.69 -31.16 27.98
CA SER A 191 -5.59 -31.74 28.76
C SER A 191 -4.38 -32.15 27.91
N TYR A 192 -4.58 -32.84 26.78
CA TYR A 192 -3.47 -33.25 25.91
C TYR A 192 -2.85 -32.07 25.14
N ILE A 193 -3.65 -31.07 24.78
CA ILE A 193 -3.19 -29.84 24.11
C ILE A 193 -2.34 -29.00 25.09
N ALA A 194 -2.72 -28.96 26.37
CA ALA A 194 -1.98 -28.26 27.41
C ALA A 194 -0.56 -28.81 27.56
N GLN A 195 -0.38 -30.14 27.51
CA GLN A 195 0.95 -30.75 27.58
C GLN A 195 1.83 -30.36 26.40
N ALA A 196 1.28 -30.43 25.18
CA ALA A 196 1.99 -30.00 23.97
C ALA A 196 2.32 -28.49 24.01
N LEU A 197 1.39 -27.67 24.52
CA LEU A 197 1.61 -26.24 24.73
C LEU A 197 2.78 -25.99 25.69
N THR A 198 2.80 -26.65 26.85
CA THR A 198 3.88 -26.53 27.83
C THR A 198 5.22 -26.95 27.22
N ALA A 199 5.27 -28.06 26.47
CA ALA A 199 6.49 -28.49 25.79
C ALA A 199 6.99 -27.42 24.79
N LEU A 200 6.10 -26.83 23.99
CA LEU A 200 6.46 -25.76 23.06
C LEU A 200 6.91 -24.47 23.75
N GLN A 201 6.30 -24.10 24.88
CA GLN A 201 6.66 -22.92 25.65
C GLN A 201 8.03 -23.08 26.33
N SER A 202 8.32 -24.28 26.84
CA SER A 202 9.63 -24.62 27.39
C SER A 202 10.72 -24.57 26.32
N HIS A 203 10.44 -25.08 25.11
CA HIS A 203 11.42 -25.12 24.04
C HIS A 203 11.59 -23.77 23.32
N PHE A 204 10.53 -22.96 23.21
CA PHE A 204 10.53 -21.68 22.53
C PHE A 204 10.05 -20.54 23.44
N SER A 205 10.88 -20.20 24.43
CA SER A 205 10.63 -19.06 25.31
C SER A 205 10.36 -17.78 24.51
N GLY A 206 9.38 -16.98 24.96
CA GLY A 206 8.95 -15.75 24.29
C GLY A 206 7.99 -15.93 23.11
N THR A 207 7.58 -17.15 22.76
CA THR A 207 6.55 -17.38 21.74
C THR A 207 5.15 -17.39 22.34
N GLU A 208 4.28 -16.49 21.87
CA GLU A 208 2.87 -16.45 22.24
C GLU A 208 2.04 -17.40 21.35
N TYR A 209 1.34 -18.34 21.98
CA TYR A 209 0.56 -19.39 21.31
C TYR A 209 -0.96 -19.21 21.45
N LEU A 210 -1.39 -18.42 22.43
CA LEU A 210 -2.79 -18.18 22.75
C LEU A 210 -3.26 -16.88 22.11
N ASP A 211 -4.50 -16.86 21.62
CA ASP A 211 -5.16 -15.62 21.23
C ASP A 211 -5.80 -14.91 22.44
N ALA A 212 -6.40 -13.75 22.20
CA ALA A 212 -7.07 -12.96 23.24
C ALA A 212 -8.23 -13.69 23.97
N LYS A 213 -8.68 -14.83 23.45
CA LYS A 213 -9.72 -15.69 24.05
C LYS A 213 -9.13 -16.96 24.69
N ALA A 214 -7.82 -17.01 24.90
CA ALA A 214 -7.09 -18.18 25.39
C ALA A 214 -7.27 -19.43 24.50
N MET A 215 -7.43 -19.22 23.19
CA MET A 215 -7.56 -20.30 22.22
C MET A 215 -6.29 -20.45 21.38
N ILE A 216 -6.07 -21.66 20.85
CA ILE A 216 -4.91 -21.94 20.01
C ILE A 216 -5.31 -21.90 18.55
N LYS A 217 -4.51 -21.21 17.74
CA LYS A 217 -4.59 -21.32 16.28
C LYS A 217 -3.71 -22.47 15.80
N PRO A 218 -4.24 -23.52 15.15
CA PRO A 218 -3.47 -24.71 14.82
C PRO A 218 -2.18 -24.45 14.03
N ILE A 219 -2.20 -23.52 13.07
CA ILE A 219 -1.01 -23.16 12.27
C ILE A 219 0.21 -22.78 13.11
N THR A 220 0.01 -22.18 14.29
CA THR A 220 1.08 -21.82 15.22
C THR A 220 1.80 -23.09 15.73
N PHE A 221 1.05 -24.13 16.07
CA PHE A 221 1.63 -25.42 16.48
C PHE A 221 2.35 -26.11 15.34
N TYR A 222 1.76 -26.18 14.14
CA TYR A 222 2.44 -26.78 12.99
C TYR A 222 3.76 -26.08 12.65
N CYS A 223 3.79 -24.75 12.73
CA CYS A 223 5.01 -24.01 12.46
C CYS A 223 6.05 -24.25 13.55
N SER A 224 5.72 -24.17 14.84
CA SER A 224 6.67 -24.52 15.89
C SER A 224 7.13 -25.98 15.85
N ALA A 225 6.25 -26.92 15.48
CA ALA A 225 6.58 -28.33 15.30
C ALA A 225 7.59 -28.54 14.18
N LEU A 226 7.53 -27.77 13.08
CA LEU A 226 8.59 -27.79 12.06
C LEU A 226 9.93 -27.31 12.63
N TYR A 227 9.95 -26.27 13.47
CA TYR A 227 11.19 -25.82 14.12
C TYR A 227 11.73 -26.85 15.11
N LEU A 228 10.86 -27.56 15.85
CA LEU A 228 11.27 -28.71 16.66
C LEU A 228 11.90 -29.79 15.78
N GLN A 229 11.27 -30.11 14.66
CA GLN A 229 11.74 -31.13 13.74
C GLN A 229 13.09 -30.79 13.13
N ILE A 230 13.34 -29.51 12.81
CA ILE A 230 14.67 -29.04 12.38
C ILE A 230 15.73 -29.37 13.44
N GLY A 231 15.47 -29.09 14.71
CA GLY A 231 16.40 -29.39 15.80
C GLY A 231 16.63 -30.89 16.01
N ARG A 232 15.61 -31.73 15.77
CA ARG A 232 15.73 -33.19 15.82
C ARG A 232 16.54 -33.72 14.63
N LEU A 233 16.24 -33.26 13.41
CA LEU A 233 16.91 -33.67 12.19
C LEU A 233 18.36 -33.20 12.12
N SER A 234 18.70 -32.05 12.69
CA SER A 234 20.08 -31.54 12.70
C SER A 234 21.04 -32.42 13.51
N GLN A 235 20.54 -33.36 14.32
CA GLN A 235 21.36 -34.35 15.01
C GLN A 235 21.82 -35.49 14.08
N ARG A 236 21.14 -35.67 12.94
CA ARG A 236 21.35 -36.79 11.99
C ARG A 236 21.78 -36.32 10.59
N PHE A 237 21.43 -35.09 10.21
CA PHE A 237 21.62 -34.57 8.86
C PHE A 237 22.20 -33.16 8.88
N ASP A 238 22.96 -32.81 7.83
CA ASP A 238 23.34 -31.43 7.57
C ASP A 238 22.19 -30.65 6.91
N LEU A 239 21.69 -29.63 7.60
CA LEU A 239 20.60 -28.76 7.15
C LEU A 239 21.08 -27.40 6.65
N SER A 240 22.39 -27.14 6.64
CA SER A 240 22.99 -25.82 6.35
C SER A 240 22.54 -25.23 5.00
N ASN A 241 22.39 -26.07 3.97
CA ASN A 241 21.96 -25.66 2.62
C ASN A 241 20.46 -25.36 2.50
N SER A 242 19.66 -25.78 3.50
CA SER A 242 18.20 -25.65 3.50
C SER A 242 17.70 -24.55 4.42
N LEU A 243 18.48 -24.20 5.44
CA LEU A 243 18.13 -23.16 6.40
C LEU A 243 18.70 -21.79 5.99
N THR A 244 18.11 -20.73 6.53
CA THR A 244 18.70 -19.39 6.46
C THR A 244 19.96 -19.32 7.31
N LYS A 245 20.78 -18.28 7.15
CA LYS A 245 21.99 -18.04 7.97
C LYS A 245 21.74 -18.05 9.48
N ASN A 246 20.50 -17.74 9.90
CA ASN A 246 20.09 -17.73 11.31
C ASN A 246 19.44 -19.07 11.74
N GLY A 247 19.56 -20.15 10.96
CA GLY A 247 19.00 -21.48 11.25
C GLY A 247 17.49 -21.60 11.09
N GLY A 248 16.81 -20.59 10.51
CA GLY A 248 15.35 -20.59 10.32
C GLY A 248 14.91 -20.97 8.91
N LEU A 249 13.65 -21.38 8.76
CA LEU A 249 13.01 -21.60 7.45
C LEU A 249 12.63 -20.27 6.80
N SER A 250 12.97 -20.09 5.52
CA SER A 250 12.62 -18.86 4.79
C SER A 250 11.11 -18.67 4.69
N GLY A 251 10.64 -17.49 5.10
CA GLY A 251 9.21 -17.14 5.06
C GLY A 251 8.34 -17.89 6.08
N MET A 252 8.95 -18.57 7.05
CA MET A 252 8.24 -19.20 8.16
C MET A 252 8.80 -18.67 9.48
N SER A 253 7.95 -18.65 10.48
CA SER A 253 8.26 -18.31 11.87
C SER A 253 7.60 -19.34 12.76
N LYS A 254 7.98 -19.41 14.03
CA LYS A 254 7.32 -20.29 15.01
C LYS A 254 5.80 -20.05 15.11
N ARG A 255 5.32 -18.84 14.78
CA ARG A 255 3.89 -18.49 14.87
C ARG A 255 3.08 -18.63 13.58
N GLY A 256 3.72 -18.88 12.44
CA GLY A 256 3.05 -18.85 11.15
C GLY A 256 4.00 -18.62 9.99
N PHE A 257 3.45 -18.36 8.81
CA PHE A 257 4.23 -18.20 7.58
C PHE A 257 3.73 -17.01 6.74
N THR A 258 4.64 -16.50 5.91
CA THR A 258 4.42 -15.42 4.95
C THR A 258 4.58 -15.98 3.53
N PRO A 259 3.48 -16.16 2.76
CA PRO A 259 3.52 -16.83 1.46
C PRO A 259 4.54 -16.23 0.49
N LYS A 260 4.58 -14.90 0.36
CA LYS A 260 5.53 -14.20 -0.53
C LYS A 260 7.00 -14.41 -0.15
N ASP A 261 7.31 -14.55 1.13
CA ASP A 261 8.68 -14.74 1.61
C ASP A 261 9.11 -16.19 1.42
N PHE A 262 8.18 -17.12 1.65
CA PHE A 262 8.38 -18.55 1.37
C PHE A 262 8.64 -18.75 -0.12
N MET A 263 7.75 -18.22 -0.98
CA MET A 263 7.90 -18.39 -2.43
C MET A 263 9.15 -17.73 -2.97
N ALA A 264 9.52 -16.52 -2.51
CA ALA A 264 10.73 -15.86 -2.97
C ALA A 264 12.02 -16.67 -2.75
N ARG A 265 12.08 -17.51 -1.70
CA ARG A 265 13.22 -18.43 -1.51
C ARG A 265 13.25 -19.54 -2.56
N TYR A 266 12.07 -20.02 -2.95
CA TYR A 266 11.88 -21.19 -3.80
C TYR A 266 11.40 -20.85 -5.21
N THR A 267 11.61 -19.61 -5.65
CA THR A 267 11.43 -19.16 -7.03
C THR A 267 12.72 -18.54 -7.56
N SER A 268 12.88 -18.52 -8.89
CA SER A 268 14.04 -17.90 -9.53
C SER A 268 13.97 -16.38 -9.57
N GLY A 269 12.77 -15.79 -9.51
CA GLY A 269 12.56 -14.35 -9.47
C GLY A 269 12.34 -13.82 -8.07
N ASP A 270 12.50 -12.51 -7.93
CA ASP A 270 12.20 -11.76 -6.71
C ASP A 270 10.71 -11.75 -6.38
N LYS A 271 10.38 -11.19 -5.20
CA LYS A 271 8.99 -10.98 -4.77
C LYS A 271 8.23 -10.16 -5.83
N LYS A 272 7.01 -10.59 -6.15
CA LYS A 272 6.17 -9.91 -7.13
C LYS A 272 5.82 -8.49 -6.66
N LEU A 273 6.26 -7.48 -7.41
CA LEU A 273 5.90 -6.08 -7.14
C LEU A 273 4.42 -5.79 -7.47
N ILE A 274 3.79 -4.95 -6.65
CA ILE A 274 2.50 -4.33 -6.92
C ILE A 274 2.76 -3.01 -7.65
N PHE A 275 2.56 -2.99 -8.96
CA PHE A 275 2.82 -1.82 -9.80
C PHE A 275 1.80 -0.68 -9.64
N GLY A 276 0.67 -0.97 -9.01
CA GLY A 276 -0.44 -0.03 -8.90
C GLY A 276 -1.75 -0.74 -8.58
N ASN A 277 -2.82 0.04 -8.58
CA ASN A 277 -4.18 -0.43 -8.35
C ASN A 277 -5.18 0.54 -8.99
N PRO A 278 -6.42 0.10 -9.25
CA PRO A 278 -7.48 1.04 -9.56
C PRO A 278 -7.72 1.97 -8.36
N TYR A 279 -7.94 3.27 -8.64
CA TYR A 279 -8.32 4.26 -7.63
C TYR A 279 -9.83 4.20 -7.39
N LEU A 280 -10.24 3.40 -6.42
CA LEU A 280 -11.62 3.26 -6.00
C LEU A 280 -11.70 2.98 -4.51
N LEU A 281 -12.74 3.50 -3.87
CA LEU A 281 -13.12 3.24 -2.49
C LEU A 281 -14.49 2.57 -2.50
N ARG A 282 -14.56 1.36 -1.95
CA ARG A 282 -15.83 0.63 -1.75
C ARG A 282 -16.19 0.65 -0.28
N GLU A 283 -17.43 0.98 0.02
CA GLU A 283 -17.93 0.96 1.38
C GLU A 283 -19.37 0.46 1.48
N LYS A 284 -19.70 -0.15 2.61
CA LYS A 284 -21.08 -0.52 2.92
C LYS A 284 -21.70 0.55 3.81
N ARG A 285 -22.74 1.22 3.32
CA ARG A 285 -23.51 2.22 4.06
C ARG A 285 -24.88 1.64 4.43
N LYS A 286 -25.31 1.88 5.67
CA LYS A 286 -26.61 1.43 6.17
C LYS A 286 -27.72 2.10 5.36
N GLY A 287 -28.60 1.31 4.75
CA GLY A 287 -29.70 1.80 3.90
C GLY A 287 -29.36 1.95 2.41
N GLU A 288 -28.10 2.20 2.05
CA GLU A 288 -27.67 2.40 0.65
C GLU A 288 -26.99 1.17 0.03
N GLY A 289 -26.50 0.22 0.85
CA GLY A 289 -25.77 -0.94 0.37
C GLY A 289 -24.30 -0.63 0.07
N GLU A 290 -23.75 -1.19 -1.01
CA GLU A 290 -22.36 -0.95 -1.44
C GLU A 290 -22.29 0.35 -2.27
N VAL A 291 -21.53 1.32 -1.76
CA VAL A 291 -21.25 2.59 -2.44
C VAL A 291 -19.80 2.57 -2.93
N VAL A 292 -19.60 3.00 -4.18
CA VAL A 292 -18.30 3.05 -4.84
C VAL A 292 -17.94 4.50 -5.17
N SER A 293 -16.86 4.99 -4.57
CA SER A 293 -16.29 6.31 -4.86
C SER A 293 -15.08 6.16 -5.78
N MET A 294 -15.04 6.95 -6.85
CA MET A 294 -13.99 6.93 -7.88
C MET A 294 -13.32 8.30 -8.03
N LEU A 295 -12.28 8.40 -8.86
CA LEU A 295 -11.66 9.69 -9.16
C LEU A 295 -12.69 10.61 -9.83
N THR A 296 -12.68 11.87 -9.43
CA THR A 296 -13.47 12.93 -10.08
C THR A 296 -12.59 13.64 -11.11
N LYS A 297 -13.06 13.66 -12.35
CA LYS A 297 -12.49 14.44 -13.45
C LYS A 297 -13.44 15.59 -13.79
N ALA A 298 -12.91 16.79 -13.91
CA ALA A 298 -13.70 17.99 -14.18
C ALA A 298 -13.16 18.76 -15.39
N SER A 299 -14.10 19.37 -16.12
CA SER A 299 -13.86 20.33 -17.19
C SER A 299 -14.74 21.55 -16.93
N GLY A 300 -14.31 22.73 -17.38
CA GLY A 300 -15.08 23.95 -17.16
C GLY A 300 -14.27 25.23 -17.36
N ILE A 301 -14.75 26.29 -16.72
CA ILE A 301 -14.17 27.63 -16.79
C ILE A 301 -13.83 28.08 -15.38
N LEU A 302 -12.61 28.59 -15.18
CA LEU A 302 -12.20 29.28 -13.98
C LEU A 302 -12.09 30.76 -14.28
N GLU A 303 -12.96 31.56 -13.68
CA GLU A 303 -12.91 33.01 -13.75
C GLU A 303 -12.15 33.54 -12.53
N ILE A 304 -11.08 34.28 -12.75
CA ILE A 304 -10.29 34.94 -11.71
C ILE A 304 -10.54 36.45 -11.84
N GLN A 305 -10.91 37.08 -10.74
CA GLN A 305 -11.13 38.51 -10.63
C GLN A 305 -10.08 39.09 -9.68
N LEU A 306 -9.38 40.12 -10.14
CA LEU A 306 -8.43 40.89 -9.36
C LEU A 306 -8.94 42.31 -9.26
N ASP A 307 -9.24 42.72 -8.03
CA ASP A 307 -9.63 44.09 -7.68
C ASP A 307 -8.37 44.94 -7.48
N ILE A 308 -7.83 45.43 -8.60
CA ILE A 308 -6.58 46.18 -8.70
C ILE A 308 -6.75 47.35 -9.67
N SER A 309 -5.90 48.37 -9.56
CA SER A 309 -5.95 49.54 -10.44
C SER A 309 -5.68 49.17 -11.91
N THR A 310 -6.12 50.02 -12.83
CA THR A 310 -5.93 49.84 -14.28
C THR A 310 -4.45 49.74 -14.64
N GLU A 311 -3.59 50.52 -13.97
CA GLU A 311 -2.14 50.50 -14.18
C GLU A 311 -1.55 49.14 -13.76
N LYS A 312 -1.97 48.61 -12.60
CA LYS A 312 -1.52 47.30 -12.13
C LYS A 312 -2.06 46.15 -12.99
N ALA A 313 -3.28 46.26 -13.46
CA ALA A 313 -3.87 45.30 -14.39
C ALA A 313 -3.12 45.28 -15.73
N THR A 314 -2.70 46.44 -16.22
CA THR A 314 -1.90 46.58 -17.45
C THR A 314 -0.51 45.97 -17.26
N GLN A 315 0.16 46.30 -16.15
CA GLN A 315 1.46 45.71 -15.79
C GLN A 315 1.38 44.17 -15.73
N LEU A 316 0.35 43.62 -15.10
CA LEU A 316 0.17 42.17 -15.00
C LEU A 316 -0.07 41.55 -16.39
N LYS A 317 -0.87 42.17 -17.25
CA LYS A 317 -1.10 41.70 -18.62
C LYS A 317 0.20 41.65 -19.42
N GLU A 318 1.00 42.72 -19.38
CA GLU A 318 2.31 42.79 -20.06
C GLU A 318 3.26 41.70 -19.54
N MET A 319 3.30 41.45 -18.23
CA MET A 319 4.10 40.37 -17.64
C MET A 319 3.67 38.98 -18.14
N ILE A 320 2.35 38.74 -18.29
CA ILE A 320 1.83 37.48 -18.83
C ILE A 320 2.20 37.31 -20.31
N GLU A 321 2.04 38.36 -21.11
CA GLU A 321 2.38 38.35 -22.55
C GLU A 321 3.88 38.15 -22.76
N ALA A 322 4.73 38.83 -21.98
CA ALA A 322 6.18 38.67 -22.01
C ALA A 322 6.65 37.27 -21.57
N ALA A 323 5.96 36.65 -20.61
CA ALA A 323 6.28 35.30 -20.15
C ALA A 323 5.88 34.20 -21.16
N GLY A 324 4.93 34.48 -22.05
CA GLY A 324 4.58 33.59 -23.18
C GLY A 324 4.03 32.21 -22.78
N VAL A 325 3.36 32.12 -21.63
CA VAL A 325 2.84 30.85 -21.10
C VAL A 325 1.51 30.49 -21.76
N SER A 326 1.51 29.48 -22.63
CA SER A 326 0.36 29.16 -23.49
C SER A 326 -0.58 28.08 -22.94
N SER A 327 -0.04 26.99 -22.37
CA SER A 327 -0.83 25.88 -21.84
C SER A 327 -0.23 25.32 -20.54
N PHE A 328 -1.09 24.88 -19.64
CA PHE A 328 -0.71 24.38 -18.32
C PHE A 328 -1.76 23.41 -17.76
N TYR A 329 -1.51 22.85 -16.57
CA TYR A 329 -2.48 22.02 -15.86
C TYR A 329 -3.21 22.85 -14.80
N LEU A 330 -4.53 22.67 -14.70
CA LEU A 330 -5.29 23.15 -13.54
C LEU A 330 -5.25 22.09 -12.45
N GLY A 331 -4.53 22.34 -11.36
CA GLY A 331 -4.38 21.38 -10.26
C GLY A 331 -3.51 20.17 -10.64
N LYS A 332 -4.12 19.07 -11.09
CA LYS A 332 -3.41 17.83 -11.45
C LYS A 332 -3.89 17.28 -12.79
N LYS A 333 -2.95 17.08 -13.73
CA LYS A 333 -3.22 16.57 -15.10
C LYS A 333 -4.30 17.42 -15.80
N GLY A 334 -4.77 16.97 -16.97
CA GLY A 334 -5.71 17.73 -17.79
C GLY A 334 -5.01 18.72 -18.72
N LEU A 335 -5.76 19.69 -19.25
CA LEU A 335 -5.26 20.80 -20.06
C LEU A 335 -5.99 22.06 -19.62
N ALA A 336 -5.28 23.18 -19.51
CA ALA A 336 -5.84 24.48 -19.23
C ALA A 336 -5.09 25.56 -20.01
N TYR A 337 -5.81 26.61 -20.40
CA TYR A 337 -5.27 27.77 -21.10
C TYR A 337 -6.06 29.03 -20.76
N VAL A 338 -5.43 30.19 -20.92
CA VAL A 338 -6.10 31.49 -20.78
C VAL A 338 -6.92 31.73 -22.05
N SER A 339 -8.23 31.85 -21.92
CA SER A 339 -9.12 32.14 -23.05
C SER A 339 -9.38 33.63 -23.23
N GLU A 340 -9.34 34.41 -22.14
CA GLU A 340 -9.64 35.84 -22.19
C GLU A 340 -8.97 36.58 -21.03
N ILE A 341 -8.47 37.78 -21.29
CA ILE A 341 -8.03 38.76 -20.29
C ILE A 341 -8.78 40.07 -20.53
N ARG A 342 -9.47 40.59 -19.51
CA ARG A 342 -10.11 41.91 -19.51
C ARG A 342 -9.49 42.76 -18.40
N ILE A 343 -9.07 43.98 -18.73
CA ILE A 343 -8.51 44.94 -17.77
C ILE A 343 -9.63 45.53 -16.93
#